data_AF-A0A7X8Y1T7-F1
#
_entry.id   AF-A0A7X8Y1T7-F1
#
_cell.length_a   1.000
_cell.length_b   1.000
_cell.length_c   1.000
_cell.angle_alpha   90.00
_cell.angle_beta   90.00
_cell.angle_gamma   90.00
#
_symmetry.space_group_name_H-M   'P 1'
#
loop_
_entity.id
_entity.type
_entity.pdbx_description
1 polymer ?
#
loop_
_entity_poly.entity_id
_entity_poly.type
_entity_poly.pdbx_seq_one_letter_code
_entity_poly.pdbx_strand_id
1 'polypeptide(L)'
;MPITLTIPEGLLSPAAQAEAFAGLTEAVIEIAGLSGNAFMTANVVGSINVLPKEHILAAGKPVEAAFVELKLPEIALATSEAKRVFIERATDVVERAAGGQLRREYIWSNIVYAPEGAWGIAGRSYDNADLVEAITASAA
;
A
#
# COMPACT_ATOMS: atom_id res chain seq x y z
N MET A 1 -1.72 4.19 -7.65
CA MET A 1 -0.73 3.68 -6.69
C MET A 1 -1.30 2.43 -6.08
N PRO A 2 -1.15 1.28 -6.76
CA PRO A 2 -1.71 0.01 -6.28
C PRO A 2 -1.08 -0.43 -4.96
N ILE A 3 -1.92 -0.67 -3.96
CA ILE A 3 -1.60 -1.41 -2.74
C ILE A 3 -2.15 -2.83 -2.89
N THR A 4 -1.35 -3.84 -2.58
CA THR A 4 -1.83 -5.21 -2.44
C THR A 4 -1.63 -5.65 -1.00
N LEU A 5 -2.73 -5.93 -0.30
CA LEU A 5 -2.71 -6.56 1.02
C LEU A 5 -3.01 -8.04 0.84
N THR A 6 -2.06 -8.91 1.15
CA THR A 6 -2.27 -10.37 1.11
C THR A 6 -2.31 -10.93 2.52
N ILE A 7 -3.37 -11.69 2.84
CA ILE A 7 -3.62 -12.26 4.17
C ILE A 7 -4.24 -13.66 4.05
N PRO A 8 -4.08 -14.53 5.06
CA PRO A 8 -4.79 -15.80 5.11
C PRO A 8 -6.26 -15.62 5.49
N GLU A 9 -7.10 -16.56 5.06
CA GLU A 9 -8.49 -16.67 5.47
C GLU A 9 -8.64 -16.67 7.00
N GLY A 10 -9.62 -15.90 7.49
CA GLY A 10 -9.95 -15.84 8.91
C GLY A 10 -9.04 -14.98 9.77
N LEU A 11 -7.93 -14.43 9.23
CA LEU A 11 -7.07 -13.52 9.98
C LEU A 11 -7.74 -12.17 10.24
N LEU A 12 -8.34 -11.57 9.21
CA LEU A 12 -9.08 -10.31 9.32
C LEU A 12 -10.54 -10.54 8.96
N SER A 13 -11.45 -10.00 9.77
CA SER A 13 -12.87 -9.90 9.39
C SER A 13 -13.02 -8.99 8.16
N PRO A 14 -14.11 -9.08 7.38
CA PRO A 14 -14.33 -8.19 6.23
C PRO A 14 -14.27 -6.69 6.60
N ALA A 15 -14.75 -6.32 7.79
CA ALA A 15 -14.64 -4.95 8.29
C ALA A 15 -13.18 -4.57 8.58
N ALA A 16 -12.42 -5.42 9.27
CA ALA A 16 -11.01 -5.20 9.55
C ALA A 16 -10.14 -5.16 8.27
N GLN A 17 -10.53 -5.91 7.23
CA GLN A 17 -9.90 -5.82 5.91
C GLN A 17 -10.09 -4.43 5.28
N ALA A 18 -11.32 -3.91 5.30
CA ALA A 18 -11.62 -2.58 4.78
C ALA A 18 -10.91 -1.47 5.58
N GLU A 19 -10.90 -1.58 6.92
CA GLU A 19 -10.18 -0.66 7.81
C GLU A 19 -8.67 -0.68 7.58
N ALA A 20 -8.08 -1.87 7.43
CA ALA A 20 -6.66 -2.01 7.12
C ALA A 20 -6.33 -1.34 5.78
N PHE A 21 -7.13 -1.59 4.75
CA PHE A 21 -6.89 -1.00 3.43
C PHE A 21 -7.06 0.51 3.42
N ALA A 22 -8.04 1.04 4.15
CA ALA A 22 -8.22 2.48 4.36
C ALA A 22 -7.00 3.10 5.06
N GLY A 23 -6.51 2.48 6.14
CA GLY A 23 -5.33 2.96 6.86
C GLY A 23 -4.05 2.91 6.03
N LEU A 24 -3.90 1.91 5.15
CA LEU A 24 -2.78 1.86 4.20
C LEU A 24 -2.87 2.98 3.16
N THR A 25 -4.08 3.27 2.68
CA THR A 25 -4.35 4.36 1.73
C THR A 25 -4.02 5.72 2.35
N GLU A 26 -4.50 5.96 3.57
CA GLU A 26 -4.23 7.17 4.35
C GLU A 26 -2.71 7.36 4.57
N ALA A 27 -2.00 6.31 4.96
CA ALA A 27 -0.55 6.37 5.15
C ALA A 27 0.19 6.81 3.89
N VAL A 28 -0.18 6.30 2.70
CA VAL A 28 0.45 6.73 1.43
C VAL A 28 0.22 8.22 1.18
N ILE A 29 -1.01 8.69 1.36
CA ILE A 29 -1.41 10.07 1.08
C ILE A 29 -0.71 11.05 2.05
N GLU A 30 -0.72 10.74 3.34
CA GLU A 30 -0.11 11.58 4.37
C GLU A 30 1.40 11.69 4.20
N ILE A 31 2.09 10.56 3.99
CA ILE A 31 3.55 10.53 3.84
C ILE A 31 4.00 11.23 2.56
N ALA A 32 3.18 11.16 1.50
CA ALA A 32 3.43 11.91 0.27
C ALA A 32 3.18 13.42 0.43
N GLY A 33 2.60 13.87 1.54
CA GLY A 33 2.24 15.28 1.75
C GLY A 33 1.05 15.72 0.90
N LEU A 34 0.16 14.79 0.55
CA LEU A 34 -0.90 14.99 -0.45
C LEU A 34 -2.31 14.86 0.16
N SER A 35 -2.44 14.99 1.48
CA SER A 35 -3.72 15.02 2.17
C SER A 35 -4.61 16.12 1.60
N GLY A 36 -5.84 15.76 1.22
CA GLY A 36 -6.79 16.66 0.57
C GLY A 36 -6.63 16.81 -0.94
N ASN A 37 -5.59 16.21 -1.55
CA ASN A 37 -5.43 16.22 -3.01
C ASN A 37 -6.41 15.21 -3.65
N ALA A 38 -7.40 15.73 -4.39
CA ALA A 38 -8.45 14.91 -4.98
C ALA A 38 -7.93 13.92 -6.04
N PHE A 39 -6.98 14.34 -6.87
CA PHE A 39 -6.33 13.48 -7.86
C PHE A 39 -5.64 12.30 -7.20
N MET A 40 -4.85 12.53 -6.15
CA MET A 40 -4.16 11.44 -5.45
C MET A 40 -5.11 10.54 -4.69
N THR A 41 -6.11 11.11 -4.03
CA THR A 41 -7.14 10.35 -3.30
C THR A 41 -7.87 9.37 -4.25
N ALA A 42 -8.19 9.79 -5.47
CA ALA A 42 -8.84 8.93 -6.46
C ALA A 42 -7.91 7.86 -7.06
N ASN A 43 -6.59 8.06 -6.98
CA ASN A 43 -5.59 7.22 -7.66
C ASN A 43 -4.74 6.37 -6.71
N VAL A 44 -4.94 6.42 -5.39
CA VAL A 44 -4.51 5.34 -4.49
C VAL A 44 -5.57 4.25 -4.56
N VAL A 45 -5.19 3.10 -5.08
CA VAL A 45 -6.09 1.99 -5.43
C VAL A 45 -5.45 0.68 -4.98
N GLY A 46 -6.14 -0.45 -5.12
CA GLY A 46 -5.51 -1.72 -4.81
C GLY A 46 -6.46 -2.89 -4.69
N SER A 47 -5.96 -3.95 -4.08
CA SER A 47 -6.70 -5.19 -3.86
C SER A 47 -6.35 -5.80 -2.50
N ILE A 48 -7.29 -6.57 -1.96
CA ILE A 48 -7.09 -7.42 -0.79
C ILE A 48 -7.17 -8.87 -1.29
N ASN A 49 -6.06 -9.59 -1.15
CA ASN A 49 -5.93 -10.98 -1.54
C ASN A 49 -6.08 -11.85 -0.29
N VAL A 50 -7.25 -12.45 -0.13
CA VAL A 50 -7.49 -13.43 0.93
C VAL A 50 -7.18 -14.82 0.37
N LEU A 51 -6.18 -15.49 0.93
CA LEU A 51 -5.71 -16.81 0.45
C LEU A 51 -6.00 -17.90 1.49
N PRO A 52 -6.15 -19.18 1.09
CA PRO A 52 -6.14 -20.30 2.01
C PRO A 52 -4.91 -20.25 2.94
N LYS A 53 -5.07 -20.65 4.22
CA LYS A 53 -4.01 -20.56 5.24
C LYS A 53 -2.72 -21.27 4.82
N GLU A 54 -2.85 -22.32 4.02
CA GLU A 54 -1.81 -23.22 3.54
C GLU A 54 -0.99 -22.60 2.40
N HIS A 55 -1.46 -21.49 1.82
CA HIS A 55 -0.80 -20.80 0.71
C HIS A 55 0.05 -19.61 1.19
N ILE A 56 -0.02 -19.29 2.48
CA ILE A 56 0.83 -18.29 3.10
C ILE A 56 1.97 -19.01 3.83
N LEU A 57 3.18 -18.90 3.29
CA LEU A 57 4.32 -19.72 3.69
C LEU A 57 5.50 -18.86 4.14
N ALA A 58 6.14 -19.24 5.24
CA ALA A 58 7.47 -18.76 5.62
C ALA A 58 8.41 -19.97 5.77
N ALA A 59 9.61 -19.87 5.17
CA ALA A 59 10.56 -20.99 5.11
C ALA A 59 9.93 -22.32 4.62
N GLY A 60 8.98 -22.23 3.68
CA GLY A 60 8.28 -23.38 3.10
C GLY A 60 7.20 -24.00 3.99
N LYS A 61 6.80 -23.36 5.10
CA LYS A 61 5.76 -23.88 6.02
C LYS A 61 4.61 -22.89 6.18
N PRO A 62 3.36 -23.36 6.31
CA PRO A 62 2.20 -22.52 6.60
C PRO A 62 2.41 -21.65 7.85
N VAL A 63 2.05 -20.38 7.75
CA VAL A 63 2.16 -19.40 8.83
C VAL A 63 1.06 -18.36 8.72
N GLU A 64 0.62 -17.82 9.85
CA GLU A 64 -0.22 -16.61 9.84
C GLU A 64 0.69 -15.40 9.62
N ALA A 65 0.49 -14.75 8.48
CA ALA A 65 1.36 -13.70 7.98
C ALA A 65 0.59 -12.73 7.08
N ALA A 66 1.08 -11.51 6.96
CA ALA A 66 0.54 -10.52 6.05
C ALA A 66 1.64 -9.92 5.16
N PHE A 67 1.30 -9.66 3.90
CA PHE A 67 2.19 -9.01 2.94
C PHE A 67 1.54 -7.73 2.44
N VAL A 68 2.28 -6.63 2.46
CA VAL A 68 1.88 -5.34 1.92
C VAL A 68 2.82 -4.96 0.78
N GLU A 69 2.31 -4.96 -0.44
CA GLU A 69 3.07 -4.47 -1.59
C GLU A 69 2.51 -3.12 -2.04
N LEU A 70 3.39 -2.12 -2.14
CA LEU A 70 3.04 -0.80 -2.65
C LEU A 70 3.78 -0.54 -3.97
N LYS A 71 3.03 -0.33 -5.05
CA LYS A 71 3.57 0.08 -6.35
C LYS A 71 3.41 1.58 -6.56
N LEU A 72 4.48 2.25 -6.99
CA LEU A 72 4.56 3.70 -7.14
C LEU A 72 5.33 4.12 -8.40
N PRO A 73 5.11 5.35 -8.92
CA PRO A 73 6.07 6.03 -9.78
C PRO A 73 7.32 6.44 -8.97
N GLU A 74 8.47 6.59 -9.63
CA GLU A 74 9.76 6.88 -8.97
C GLU A 74 9.79 8.18 -8.14
N ILE A 75 8.95 9.16 -8.48
CA ILE A 75 8.86 10.43 -7.75
C ILE A 75 8.15 10.32 -6.40
N ALA A 76 7.31 9.30 -6.19
CA ALA A 76 6.53 9.15 -4.96
C ALA A 76 7.32 8.40 -3.88
N LEU A 77 7.31 8.91 -2.64
CA LEU A 77 8.04 8.32 -1.51
C LEU A 77 9.54 8.07 -1.85
N ALA A 78 10.17 8.96 -2.63
CA ALA A 78 11.51 8.72 -3.17
C ALA A 78 12.63 8.65 -2.11
N THR A 79 12.44 9.29 -0.95
CA THR A 79 13.45 9.39 0.11
C THR A 79 13.50 8.11 0.97
N SER A 80 14.68 7.79 1.51
CA SER A 80 14.83 6.68 2.46
C SER A 80 13.94 6.83 3.69
N GLU A 81 13.71 8.07 4.13
CA GLU A 81 12.83 8.37 5.26
C GLU A 81 11.36 8.07 4.94
N ALA A 82 10.84 8.54 3.80
CA ALA A 82 9.46 8.26 3.41
C ALA A 82 9.19 6.75 3.27
N LYS A 83 10.14 6.02 2.70
CA LYS A 83 10.10 4.55 2.59
C LYS A 83 10.05 3.90 3.97
N ARG A 84 10.93 4.29 4.89
CA ARG A 84 10.98 3.79 6.27
C ARG A 84 9.65 4.05 6.99
N VAL A 85 9.16 5.28 6.93
CA VAL A 85 7.90 5.68 7.59
C VAL A 85 6.73 4.89 7.02
N PHE A 86 6.65 4.70 5.70
CA PHE A 86 5.58 3.88 5.12
C PHE A 86 5.63 2.43 5.60
N ILE A 87 6.81 1.80 5.61
CA ILE A 87 6.96 0.42 6.08
C ILE A 87 6.53 0.28 7.53
N GLU A 88 6.90 1.24 8.40
CA GLU A 88 6.48 1.27 9.80
C GLU A 88 4.95 1.41 9.92
N ARG A 89 4.35 2.38 9.21
CA ARG A 89 2.89 2.63 9.27
C ARG A 89 2.07 1.50 8.69
N ALA A 90 2.51 0.90 7.59
CA ALA A 90 1.86 -0.27 7.01
C ALA A 90 1.83 -1.43 8.01
N THR A 91 2.93 -1.63 8.72
CA THR A 91 3.02 -2.65 9.77
C THR A 91 2.06 -2.35 10.92
N ASP A 92 2.03 -1.12 11.43
CA ASP A 92 1.13 -0.70 12.52
C ASP A 92 -0.35 -0.87 12.15
N VAL A 93 -0.71 -0.54 10.90
CA VAL A 93 -2.08 -0.63 10.39
C VAL A 93 -2.54 -2.09 10.40
N VAL A 94 -1.73 -3.00 9.85
CA VAL A 94 -2.07 -4.43 9.78
C VAL A 94 -2.08 -5.09 11.16
N GLU A 95 -1.09 -4.80 12.00
CA GLU A 95 -1.00 -5.32 13.37
C GLU A 95 -2.23 -4.95 14.20
N ARG A 96 -2.65 -3.68 14.12
CA ARG A 96 -3.86 -3.18 14.78
C ARG A 96 -5.13 -3.84 14.24
N ALA A 97 -5.26 -3.96 12.92
CA ALA A 97 -6.41 -4.60 12.30
C ALA A 97 -6.52 -6.09 12.70
N ALA A 98 -5.38 -6.77 12.90
CA ALA A 98 -5.33 -8.15 13.36
C ALA A 98 -5.70 -8.33 14.84
N GLY A 99 -5.86 -7.25 15.62
CA GLY A 99 -6.36 -7.32 17.00
C GLY A 99 -5.54 -8.24 17.91
N GLY A 100 -4.22 -8.35 17.67
CA GLY A 100 -3.31 -9.22 18.43
C GLY A 100 -3.21 -10.67 17.92
N GLN A 101 -3.91 -11.04 16.85
CA GLN A 101 -3.77 -12.35 16.21
C GLN A 101 -2.47 -12.48 15.42
N LEU A 102 -1.97 -11.37 14.86
CA LEU A 102 -0.72 -11.33 14.11
C LEU A 102 0.35 -10.54 14.87
N ARG A 103 1.52 -11.14 15.04
CA ARG A 103 2.68 -10.43 15.60
C ARG A 103 3.39 -9.64 14.51
N ARG A 104 3.95 -8.49 14.88
CA ARG A 104 4.65 -7.56 13.98
C ARG A 104 5.67 -8.23 13.06
N GLU A 105 6.45 -9.19 13.57
CA GLU A 105 7.51 -9.84 12.79
C GLU A 105 7.00 -10.76 11.65
N TYR A 106 5.68 -10.99 11.57
CA TYR A 106 5.02 -11.72 10.49
C TYR A 106 4.29 -10.80 9.51
N ILE A 107 4.63 -9.51 9.52
CA ILE A 107 4.14 -8.53 8.55
C ILE A 107 5.33 -8.09 7.72
N TRP A 108 5.26 -8.33 6.41
CA TRP A 108 6.29 -7.88 5.47
C TRP A 108 5.72 -6.84 4.53
N SER A 109 6.52 -5.81 4.25
CA SER A 109 6.15 -4.74 3.33
C SER A 109 7.26 -4.52 2.31
N ASN A 110 6.89 -4.29 1.06
CA ASN A 110 7.81 -3.90 -0.01
C ASN A 110 7.25 -2.74 -0.83
N ILE A 111 8.15 -1.90 -1.35
CA ILE A 111 7.84 -0.81 -2.26
C ILE A 111 8.49 -1.14 -3.61
N VAL A 112 7.71 -1.07 -4.68
CA VAL A 112 8.15 -1.35 -6.05
C VAL A 112 7.91 -0.13 -6.91
N TYR A 113 8.93 0.29 -7.65
CA TYR A 113 8.87 1.44 -8.53
C TYR A 113 8.62 1.04 -9.98
N ALA A 114 7.64 1.67 -10.61
CA ALA A 114 7.49 1.66 -12.05
C ALA A 114 8.45 2.70 -12.64
N PRO A 115 9.28 2.32 -13.64
CA PRO A 115 10.17 3.27 -14.30
C PRO A 115 9.36 4.36 -15.02
N GLU A 116 10.03 5.46 -15.35
CA GLU A 116 9.42 6.58 -16.07
C GLU A 116 8.67 6.14 -17.34
N GLY A 117 7.46 6.67 -17.54
CA GLY A 117 6.57 6.29 -18.65
C GLY A 117 5.85 4.94 -18.48
N ALA A 118 6.21 4.12 -17.49
CA ALA A 118 5.50 2.88 -17.19
C ALA A 118 4.34 3.05 -16.20
N TRP A 119 4.07 4.29 -15.79
CA TRP A 119 2.94 4.61 -14.92
C TRP A 119 1.71 5.01 -15.71
N GLY A 120 0.61 4.26 -15.58
CA GLY A 120 -0.61 4.47 -16.34
C GLY A 120 -1.81 4.83 -15.45
N ILE A 121 -2.54 5.89 -15.80
CA ILE A 121 -3.84 6.25 -15.20
C ILE A 121 -4.83 6.51 -16.31
N ALA A 122 -6.00 5.85 -16.26
CA ALA A 122 -7.08 6.02 -17.24
C ALA A 122 -6.65 5.88 -18.71
N GLY A 123 -5.73 4.96 -19.00
CA GLY A 123 -5.21 4.73 -20.37
C GLY A 123 -4.16 5.73 -20.84
N ARG A 124 -3.79 6.73 -20.02
CA ARG A 124 -2.66 7.63 -20.28
C ARG A 124 -1.42 7.16 -19.53
N SER A 125 -0.30 7.06 -20.24
CA SER A 125 1.03 6.93 -19.64
C SER A 125 1.50 8.31 -19.15
N TYR A 126 2.12 8.33 -17.98
CA TYR A 126 2.68 9.52 -17.36
C TYR A 126 4.19 9.37 -17.25
N ASP A 127 4.92 10.39 -17.72
CA ASP A 127 6.27 10.65 -17.24
C ASP A 127 6.21 11.37 -15.87
N ASN A 128 7.37 11.62 -15.29
CA ASN A 128 7.44 12.23 -13.96
C ASN A 128 6.92 13.68 -13.94
N ALA A 129 7.11 14.44 -15.02
CA ALA A 129 6.69 15.84 -15.11
C ALA A 129 5.17 15.95 -15.27
N ASP A 130 4.59 15.17 -16.18
CA ASP A 130 3.15 15.05 -16.40
C ASP A 130 2.41 14.68 -15.10
N LEU A 131 3.01 13.79 -14.31
CA LEU A 131 2.39 13.36 -13.06
C LEU A 131 2.43 14.45 -11.98
N VAL A 132 3.53 15.19 -11.86
CA VAL A 132 3.63 16.35 -10.96
C VAL A 132 2.62 17.43 -11.36
N GLU A 133 2.48 17.69 -12.66
CA GLU A 133 1.49 18.64 -13.18
C GLU A 133 0.07 18.20 -12.80
N ALA A 134 -0.29 16.94 -13.03
CA ALA A 134 -1.62 16.41 -12.68
C ALA A 134 -1.92 16.51 -11.18
N ILE A 135 -0.93 16.22 -10.32
CA ILE A 135 -1.06 16.36 -8.86
C ILE A 135 -1.28 17.82 -8.48
N THR A 136 -0.50 18.74 -9.05
CA THR A 136 -0.53 20.16 -8.70
C THR A 136 -1.80 20.84 -9.21
N ALA A 137 -2.27 20.49 -10.40
CA ALA A 137 -3.51 21.02 -10.99
C ALA A 137 -4.76 20.68 -10.16
N SER A 138 -4.73 19.58 -9.41
CA SER A 138 -5.81 19.18 -8.50
C SER A 138 -5.73 19.79 -7.10
N ALA A 139 -4.67 20.53 -6.79
CA ALA A 139 -4.49 21.21 -5.51
C ALA A 139 -5.01 22.67 -5.52
N ALA A 140 -5.38 23.18 -6.69
CA ALA A 140 -6.01 24.49 -6.90
C ALA A 140 -7.55 24.38 -6.89
#